data_AF-A0A3D9C8Y5-F1
#
_entry.id   AF-A0A3D9C8Y5-F1
#
_cell.length_a   1.000
_cell.length_b   1.000
_cell.length_c   1.000
_cell.angle_alpha   90.00
_cell.angle_beta   90.00
_cell.angle_gamma   90.00
#
_symmetry.space_group_name_H-M   'P 1'
#
loop_
_entity.id
_entity.type
_entity.pdbx_description
1 polymer ?
#
loop_
_entity_poly.entity_id
_entity_poly.type
_entity_poly.pdbx_seq_one_letter_code
_entity_poly.pdbx_strand_id
1 'polypeptide(L)' 'MAKLTSSKKLKTINSEMLKLSTFIELDEIPIEDFLETIRLTGKEVSEKEAREMLEILYALTRITIKEYFSPE' A
#
# COMPACT_ATOMS: atom_id res chain seq x y z
N MET A 1 -1.62 43.48 9.18
CA MET A 1 -0.74 42.30 9.03
C MET A 1 -1.43 41.12 9.71
N ALA A 2 -2.01 40.19 8.94
CA ALA A 2 -2.65 39.00 9.50
C ALA A 2 -1.61 37.87 9.62
N LYS A 3 -1.33 37.42 10.84
CA LYS A 3 -0.56 36.18 11.08
C LYS A 3 -1.52 34.99 10.93
N LEU A 4 -1.50 34.34 9.77
CA LEU A 4 -2.04 32.99 9.61
C LEU A 4 -1.11 32.01 10.35
N THR A 5 -1.45 31.63 11.57
CA THR A 5 -0.82 30.48 12.22
C THR A 5 -1.57 29.23 11.79
N SER A 6 -1.11 28.61 10.70
CA SER A 6 -1.50 27.24 10.34
C SER A 6 -0.92 26.29 11.39
N SER A 7 -1.71 25.94 12.40
CA SER A 7 -1.43 24.81 13.28
C SER A 7 -1.52 23.52 12.45
N LYS A 8 -0.41 23.12 11.83
CA LYS A 8 -0.21 21.74 11.34
C LYS A 8 -0.33 20.85 12.57
N LYS A 9 -1.52 20.28 12.77
CA LYS A 9 -1.80 19.23 13.73
C LYS A 9 -0.89 18.05 13.32
N LEU A 10 0.31 18.00 13.89
CA LEU A 10 1.19 16.85 13.82
C LEU A 10 0.34 15.67 14.29
N LYS A 11 -0.07 14.81 13.35
CA LYS A 11 -0.69 13.53 13.69
C LYS A 11 0.36 12.77 14.49
N THR A 12 0.27 12.83 15.81
CA THR A 12 1.08 12.03 16.71
C THR A 12 0.70 10.59 16.45
N ILE A 13 1.51 9.91 15.65
CA ILE A 13 1.37 8.48 15.40
C ILE A 13 1.54 7.81 16.77
N ASN A 14 0.46 7.21 17.28
CA ASN A 14 0.48 6.54 18.56
C ASN A 14 1.33 5.28 18.42
N SER A 15 2.43 5.19 19.17
CA SER A 15 3.33 4.03 19.18
C SER A 15 2.62 2.74 19.61
N GLU A 16 1.53 2.82 20.37
CA GLU A 16 0.66 1.67 20.70
C GLU A 16 -0.11 1.14 19.48
N MET A 17 -0.43 1.98 18.47
CA MET A 17 -1.02 1.50 17.21
C MET A 17 0.01 0.77 16.33
N LEU A 18 1.29 1.15 16.41
CA LEU A 18 2.36 0.48 15.69
C LEU A 18 2.70 -0.89 16.31
N LYS A 19 2.50 -1.08 17.62
CA LYS A 19 2.61 -2.41 18.24
C LYS A 19 1.56 -3.40 17.72
N LEU A 20 0.43 -2.90 17.22
CA LEU A 20 -0.62 -3.68 16.56
C LEU A 20 -0.44 -3.79 15.04
N SER A 21 0.50 -3.06 14.43
CA SER A 21 0.71 -3.06 12.97
C SER A 21 1.40 -4.32 12.44
N THR A 22 1.71 -5.29 13.32
CA THR A 22 2.26 -6.60 12.93
C THR A 22 1.28 -7.46 12.13
N PHE A 23 0.00 -7.08 12.06
CA PHE A 23 -1.01 -7.72 11.21
C PHE A 23 -1.83 -6.68 10.44
N ILE A 24 -1.17 -5.83 9.65
CA ILE A 24 -1.89 -5.11 8.60
C ILE A 24 -2.27 -6.15 7.54
N GLU A 25 -3.50 -6.63 7.64
CA GLU A 25 -4.12 -7.46 6.61
C GLU A 25 -4.19 -6.61 5.33
N LEU A 26 -3.61 -7.15 4.26
CA LEU A 26 -3.65 -6.50 2.95
C LEU A 26 -4.88 -7.02 2.23
N ASP A 27 -5.78 -6.11 1.86
CA ASP A 27 -6.87 -6.44 0.96
C ASP A 27 -6.29 -6.95 -0.36
N GLU A 28 -6.62 -8.20 -0.70
CA GLU A 28 -6.20 -8.78 -1.97
C GLU A 28 -7.04 -8.21 -3.11
N ILE A 29 -6.35 -7.73 -4.14
CA ILE A 29 -6.91 -7.40 -5.45
C ILE A 29 -7.31 -8.72 -6.13
N PRO A 30 -8.59 -8.89 -6.53
CA PRO A 30 -9.02 -10.01 -7.35
C PRO A 30 -8.24 -10.07 -8.66
N ILE A 31 -7.90 -11.28 -9.10
CA ILE A 31 -7.08 -11.46 -10.32
C ILE A 31 -7.80 -10.92 -11.56
N GLU A 32 -9.14 -11.00 -11.58
CA GLU A 32 -9.99 -10.50 -12.65
C GLU A 32 -9.88 -8.98 -12.80
N ASP A 33 -9.95 -8.25 -11.68
CA ASP A 33 -9.85 -6.79 -11.64
C ASP A 33 -8.45 -6.32 -12.06
N PHE A 34 -7.42 -7.06 -11.65
CA PHE A 34 -6.04 -6.81 -12.06
C PHE A 34 -5.85 -7.02 -13.56
N LEU A 35 -6.39 -8.10 -14.12
CA LEU A 35 -6.33 -8.39 -15.55
C LEU A 35 -7.09 -7.34 -16.37
N GLU A 36 -8.25 -6.88 -15.89
CA GLU A 36 -8.99 -5.79 -16.54
C GLU A 36 -8.16 -4.51 -16.57
N THR A 37 -7.53 -4.16 -15.44
CA THR A 37 -6.63 -2.99 -15.33
C THR A 37 -5.47 -3.07 -16.32
N ILE A 38 -4.85 -4.25 -16.46
CA ILE A 38 -3.76 -4.48 -17.42
C ILE A 38 -4.25 -4.32 -18.86
N ARG A 39 -5.44 -4.85 -19.19
CA ARG A 39 -6.03 -4.75 -20.54
C ARG A 39 -6.29 -3.30 -20.95
N LEU A 40 -6.63 -2.42 -20.01
CA LEU A 40 -6.77 -0.97 -20.28
C LEU A 40 -5.46 -0.34 -20.77
N THR A 41 -4.30 -0.94 -20.48
CA THR A 41 -2.99 -0.47 -20.99
C THR A 41 -2.69 -0.94 -22.41
N GLY A 42 -3.58 -1.73 -23.03
CA GLY A 42 -3.37 -2.34 -24.34
C GLY A 42 -2.41 -3.53 -24.32
N LYS A 43 -2.04 -4.02 -23.12
CA LYS A 43 -1.20 -5.21 -22.95
C LYS A 43 -2.06 -6.44 -22.71
N GLU A 44 -1.74 -7.52 -23.39
CA GLU A 44 -2.23 -8.84 -23.04
C GLU A 44 -1.20 -9.55 -22.18
N VAL A 45 -1.68 -10.10 -21.06
CA VAL A 45 -0.86 -10.78 -20.06
C VAL A 45 -1.63 -12.04 -19.67
N SER A 46 -0.93 -13.17 -19.57
CA SER A 46 -1.55 -14.42 -19.14
C SER A 46 -1.91 -14.37 -17.65
N GLU A 47 -2.84 -15.21 -17.21
CA GLU A 47 -3.21 -15.30 -15.79
C GLU A 47 -1.99 -15.64 -14.91
N LYS A 48 -1.09 -16.50 -15.41
CA LYS A 48 0.15 -16.86 -14.71
C LYS A 48 1.04 -15.63 -14.49
N GLU A 49 1.31 -14.88 -15.54
CA GLU A 49 2.12 -13.65 -15.45
C GLU A 49 1.45 -12.62 -14.55
N ALA A 50 0.12 -12.49 -14.61
CA ALA A 50 -0.63 -11.58 -13.76
C ALA A 50 -0.52 -11.94 -12.27
N ARG A 51 -0.54 -13.24 -11.93
CA ARG A 51 -0.29 -13.70 -10.55
C ARG A 51 1.12 -13.37 -10.08
N GLU A 52 2.14 -13.62 -10.90
CA GLU A 52 3.53 -13.26 -10.60
C GLU A 52 3.70 -11.74 -10.39
N MET A 53 3.01 -10.92 -11.19
CA MET A 53 3.00 -9.46 -11.02
C MET A 53 2.36 -9.04 -9.69
N LEU A 54 1.20 -9.62 -9.34
CA LEU A 54 0.53 -9.33 -8.06
C LEU A 54 1.39 -9.72 -6.86
N GLU A 55 2.07 -10.87 -6.90
CA GLU A 55 3.00 -11.29 -5.84
C GLU A 55 4.10 -10.24 -5.58
N ILE A 56 4.68 -9.70 -6.66
CA ILE A 56 5.70 -8.64 -6.55
C ILE A 56 5.09 -7.37 -5.93
N LEU A 57 3.90 -6.97 -6.37
CA LEU A 57 3.21 -5.79 -5.83
C LEU A 57 2.90 -5.94 -4.34
N TYR A 58 2.44 -7.11 -3.90
CA TYR A 58 2.22 -7.38 -2.47
C TYR A 58 3.53 -7.39 -1.69
N ALA A 59 4.61 -7.97 -2.23
CA ALA A 59 5.91 -7.94 -1.58
C ALA A 59 6.41 -6.50 -1.37
N LEU A 60 6.31 -5.65 -2.40
CA LEU A 60 6.66 -4.23 -2.32
C LEU A 60 5.79 -3.48 -1.31
N THR A 61 4.49 -3.77 -1.29
CA THR A 61 3.55 -3.16 -0.34
C THR A 61 3.92 -3.54 1.09
N ARG A 62 4.20 -4.82 1.36
CA ARG A 62 4.65 -5.31 2.68
C ARG A 62 5.96 -4.68 3.12
N ILE A 63 6.95 -4.58 2.22
CA ILE A 63 8.22 -3.90 2.49
C ILE A 63 7.98 -2.44 2.84
N THR A 64 7.17 -1.75 2.03
CA THR A 64 6.85 -0.34 2.26
C THR A 64 6.15 -0.14 3.60
N ILE A 65 5.16 -0.99 3.93
CA ILE A 65 4.49 -0.93 5.22
C ILE A 65 5.48 -1.16 6.36
N LYS A 66 6.37 -2.15 6.24
CA LYS A 66 7.41 -2.40 7.23
C LYS A 66 8.29 -1.16 7.44
N GLU A 67 8.84 -0.59 6.37
CA GLU A 67 9.72 0.58 6.44
C GLU A 67 9.03 1.81 7.07
N TYR A 68 7.76 2.07 6.74
CA TYR A 68 7.06 3.27 7.22
C TYR A 68 6.36 3.11 8.58
N PHE A 69 5.94 1.90 8.95
CA PHE A 69 5.15 1.64 10.16
C PHE A 69 5.86 0.76 11.20
N SER A 70 7.03 0.20 10.90
CA SER A 70 7.91 -0.42 11.90
C SER A 70 9.37 -0.17 11.51
N PRO A 71 9.86 1.07 11.68
CA PRO A 71 11.21 1.46 11.23
C PRO A 71 12.38 0.91 12.10
N GLU A 72 12.22 -0.26 12.74
CA GLU A 72 13.28 -0.97 13.48
C GLU A 72 13.34 -2.46 13.14
#